data_AF-A0A8H3DAJ2-F1
#
_entry.id   AF-A0A8H3DAJ2-F1
#
_cell.length_a   1.000
_cell.length_b   1.000
_cell.length_c   1.000
_cell.angle_alpha   90.00
_cell.angle_beta   90.00
_cell.angle_gamma   90.00
#
_symmetry.space_group_name_H-M   'P 1'
#
loop_
_entity.id
_entity.type
_entity.pdbx_description
1 polymer ?
#
loop_
_entity_poly.entity_id
_entity_poly.type
_entity_poly.pdbx_seq_one_letter_code
_entity_poly.pdbx_strand_id
1 'polypeptide(L)'
;MPRIFDLKTRVEQVQPGSNNPCGVCQRQFAKYTCPACNLQYCSLVCYRAEAHSTCTETFYKSALAEEIQSEPAKPTEEKRQMLELLKRFEEESLEEEDEDGLVSRLEGIDLDKIDHETLWGLLSEEERQNFTRMLMDPTSEDSQKLLNTSQLLGGHEDPWWTLEDPSPDVLPIINQVPSNMLAGKFNHLLLFNIFHLSLTYAYTVRTFALSLLSTQLSDELEEIRGFMLPLSPFLRDKKSTTTFTSVDGVVTDWASRLPESPRPKLLRTLTEDAKRIFSVRPVIVAEEGTGSQTSSHDHCMRFLSDMHALFDGLKKHAHVAHKLMFYLAFIANLPSSVSKELLAAVEAWQAKHPEDEHDTSPINISRSQALIEEI
;
A
#
# COMPACT_ATOMS: atom_id res chain seq x y z
N MET A 1 22.77 -11.93 29.60
CA MET A 1 21.60 -11.60 28.76
C MET A 1 21.92 -10.34 27.98
N PRO A 2 22.42 -10.47 26.73
CA PRO A 2 22.65 -9.30 25.89
C PRO A 2 21.32 -8.87 25.25
N ARG A 3 21.13 -7.56 25.19
CA ARG A 3 19.93 -6.87 24.72
C ARG A 3 19.92 -6.90 23.20
N ILE A 4 18.84 -7.40 22.62
CA ILE A 4 18.48 -7.23 21.21
C ILE A 4 18.38 -5.71 20.98
N PHE A 5 19.27 -5.16 20.17
CA PHE A 5 19.17 -3.77 19.73
C PHE A 5 18.15 -3.72 18.59
N ASP A 6 16.99 -3.16 18.89
CA ASP A 6 15.93 -2.80 17.95
C ASP A 6 16.50 -1.91 16.82
N LEU A 7 16.46 -2.39 15.57
CA LEU A 7 16.66 -1.65 14.31
C LEU A 7 15.67 -0.47 14.11
N LYS A 8 14.86 -0.13 15.13
CA LYS A 8 13.89 0.98 15.13
C LYS A 8 14.49 2.37 15.29
N THR A 9 15.80 2.53 15.47
CA THR A 9 16.33 3.80 15.98
C THR A 9 17.20 4.54 14.96
N ARG A 10 16.55 5.16 13.96
CA ARG A 10 16.91 6.47 13.33
C ARG A 10 16.06 6.86 12.10
N VAL A 11 14.95 6.17 11.84
CA VAL A 11 13.88 6.77 11.03
C VAL A 11 13.04 7.60 11.98
N GLU A 12 13.08 8.93 11.88
CA GLU A 12 12.10 9.76 12.56
C GLU A 12 10.72 9.37 12.02
N GLN A 13 9.96 8.65 12.84
CA GLN A 13 8.56 8.41 12.56
C GLN A 13 7.90 9.77 12.49
N VAL A 14 7.36 10.10 11.32
CA VAL A 14 6.50 11.26 11.23
C VAL A 14 5.28 10.95 12.09
N GLN A 15 4.87 11.92 12.90
CA GLN A 15 3.61 11.82 13.62
C GLN A 15 2.52 11.40 12.61
N PRO A 16 1.56 10.53 12.98
CA PRO A 16 0.53 9.97 12.08
C PRO A 16 -0.49 11.00 11.56
N GLY A 17 -0.07 12.25 11.30
CA GLY A 17 -0.86 13.38 10.83
C GLY A 17 -0.31 14.10 9.60
N SER A 18 0.91 13.81 9.10
CA SER A 18 1.40 14.48 7.88
C SER A 18 0.74 13.88 6.64
N ASN A 19 -0.35 14.49 6.20
CA ASN A 19 -1.20 14.09 5.07
C ASN A 19 -0.57 14.31 3.68
N ASN A 20 0.74 14.12 3.58
CA ASN A 20 1.52 14.48 2.42
C ASN A 20 1.64 13.25 1.53
N PRO A 21 1.35 13.36 0.22
CA PRO A 21 1.56 12.25 -0.70
C PRO A 21 3.05 11.90 -0.73
N CYS A 22 3.35 10.61 -0.87
CA CYS A 22 4.71 10.13 -1.05
C CYS A 22 5.37 10.87 -2.21
N GLY A 23 6.52 11.49 -1.95
CA GLY A 23 7.30 12.22 -2.96
C GLY A 23 7.92 11.34 -4.05
N VAL A 24 7.74 10.01 -3.95
CA VAL A 24 8.26 9.01 -4.88
C VAL A 24 7.13 8.44 -5.74
N CYS A 25 6.18 7.70 -5.15
CA CYS A 25 5.11 7.07 -5.93
C CYS A 25 3.92 8.00 -6.18
N GLN A 26 3.73 9.03 -5.36
CA GLN A 26 2.55 9.92 -5.35
C GLN A 26 1.19 9.21 -5.25
N ARG A 27 1.17 7.90 -4.96
CA ARG A 27 -0.04 7.06 -4.87
C ARG A 27 -0.52 6.87 -3.44
N GLN A 28 0.39 6.87 -2.46
CA GLN A 28 0.10 6.65 -1.05
C GLN A 28 0.57 7.83 -0.20
N PHE A 29 0.10 7.95 1.05
CA PHE A 29 0.59 8.96 1.98
C PHE A 29 1.96 8.57 2.52
N ALA A 30 2.81 9.57 2.71
CA ALA A 30 4.10 9.38 3.33
C ALA A 30 3.92 8.99 4.80
N LYS A 31 4.46 7.84 5.17
CA LYS A 31 4.48 7.33 6.54
C LYS A 31 5.80 7.69 7.24
N TYR A 32 6.84 7.95 6.44
CA TYR A 32 8.21 8.10 6.90
C TYR A 32 8.87 9.29 6.21
N THR A 33 9.87 9.88 6.87
CA THR A 33 10.70 10.94 6.30
C THR A 33 12.15 10.49 6.30
N CYS A 34 12.84 10.68 5.18
CA CYS A 34 14.27 10.39 5.10
C CYS A 34 15.04 11.42 5.93
N PRO A 35 15.86 11.02 6.92
CA PRO A 35 16.60 11.96 7.76
C PRO A 35 17.73 12.69 7.00
N ALA A 36 18.16 12.17 5.83
CA ALA A 36 19.25 12.75 5.04
C ALA A 36 18.77 13.88 4.11
N CYS A 37 17.61 13.72 3.46
CA CYS A 37 17.11 14.67 2.46
C CYS A 37 15.72 15.24 2.78
N ASN A 38 15.12 14.84 3.90
CA ASN A 38 13.78 15.22 4.34
C ASN A 38 12.65 14.82 3.36
N LEU A 39 12.91 13.87 2.44
CA LEU A 39 11.91 13.37 1.50
C LEU A 39 10.91 12.46 2.23
N GLN A 40 9.62 12.69 2.01
CA GLN A 40 8.54 11.94 2.65
C GLN A 40 8.08 10.78 1.75
N TYR A 41 8.05 9.57 2.29
CA TYR A 41 7.77 8.34 1.54
C TYR A 41 6.80 7.38 2.26
N CYS A 42 6.04 6.59 1.49
CA CYS A 42 4.97 5.75 2.05
C CYS A 42 5.44 4.38 2.57
N SER A 43 6.51 3.85 2.00
CA SER A 43 6.99 2.50 2.28
C SER A 43 8.47 2.37 1.95
N LEU A 44 9.10 1.30 2.43
CA LEU A 44 10.49 0.97 2.08
C LEU A 44 10.71 0.81 0.57
N VAL A 45 9.67 0.43 -0.19
CA VAL A 45 9.73 0.38 -1.66
C VAL A 45 9.98 1.78 -2.23
N CYS A 46 9.25 2.78 -1.73
CA CYS A 46 9.47 4.17 -2.11
C CYS A 46 10.78 4.73 -1.56
N TYR A 47 11.21 4.30 -0.37
CA TYR A 47 12.54 4.63 0.11
C TYR A 47 13.60 4.16 -0.88
N ARG A 48 13.54 2.90 -1.33
CA ARG A 48 14.50 2.23 -2.22
C ARG A 48 14.32 2.52 -3.72
N ALA A 49 13.33 3.32 -4.11
CA ALA A 49 13.10 3.61 -5.51
C ALA A 49 14.28 4.38 -6.11
N GLU A 50 14.48 4.24 -7.43
CA GLU A 50 15.57 4.93 -8.15
C GLU A 50 15.51 6.46 -7.94
N ALA A 51 14.30 7.01 -7.84
CA ALA A 51 14.06 8.42 -7.52
C ALA A 51 14.63 8.89 -6.16
N HIS A 52 14.99 7.97 -5.26
CA HIS A 52 15.58 8.24 -3.95
C HIS A 52 16.87 7.42 -3.68
N SER A 53 17.52 6.92 -4.74
CA SER A 53 18.68 6.02 -4.66
C SER A 53 19.89 6.60 -3.91
N THR A 54 20.18 7.89 -4.08
CA THR A 54 21.35 8.57 -3.51
C THR A 54 21.38 8.55 -1.96
N CYS A 55 20.22 8.68 -1.33
CA CYS A 55 20.10 8.66 0.13
C CYS A 55 19.98 7.24 0.69
N THR A 56 19.48 6.30 -0.10
CA THR A 56 19.41 4.90 0.32
C THR A 56 20.75 4.21 0.25
N GLU A 57 21.55 4.47 -0.79
CA GLU A 57 22.84 3.83 -0.98
C GLU A 57 23.81 4.20 0.14
N THR A 58 23.83 5.47 0.55
CA THR A 58 24.66 5.96 1.65
C THR A 58 24.25 5.34 2.99
N PHE A 59 22.95 5.23 3.27
CA PHE A 59 22.43 4.58 4.46
C PHE A 59 22.74 3.07 4.49
N TYR A 60 22.51 2.35 3.38
CA TYR A 60 22.81 0.92 3.30
C TYR A 60 24.30 0.64 3.47
N LYS A 61 25.18 1.43 2.83
CA LYS A 61 26.63 1.29 3.01
C LYS A 61 27.05 1.52 4.45
N SER A 62 26.49 2.51 5.15
CA SER A 62 26.81 2.76 6.55
C SER A 62 26.26 1.67 7.49
N ALA A 63 25.03 1.22 7.28
CA ALA A 63 24.39 0.22 8.14
C ALA A 63 25.04 -1.16 7.99
N LEU A 64 25.36 -1.56 6.75
CA LEU A 64 26.07 -2.81 6.48
C LEU A 64 27.50 -2.79 7.05
N ALA A 65 28.20 -1.65 6.97
CA ALA A 65 29.52 -1.52 7.57
C ALA A 65 29.49 -1.64 9.11
N GLU A 66 28.42 -1.19 9.76
CA GLU A 66 28.20 -1.33 11.22
C GLU A 66 27.76 -2.75 11.61
N GLU A 67 26.93 -3.41 10.80
CA GLU A 67 26.40 -4.75 11.08
C GLU A 67 27.46 -5.85 10.87
N ILE A 68 28.29 -5.72 9.84
CA ILE A 68 29.47 -6.58 9.61
C ILE A 68 30.48 -6.46 10.77
N GLN A 69 30.54 -5.30 11.43
CA GLN A 69 31.38 -5.10 12.61
C GLN A 69 30.77 -5.68 13.89
N SER A 70 29.48 -6.06 13.93
CA SER A 70 28.76 -6.30 15.19
C SER A 70 28.18 -7.71 15.43
N GLU A 71 28.03 -8.62 14.45
CA GLU A 71 27.47 -9.97 14.73
C GLU A 71 28.27 -11.21 14.22
N PRO A 72 28.45 -12.27 15.05
CA PRO A 72 28.91 -13.59 14.64
C PRO A 72 27.77 -14.60 14.33
N ALA A 73 28.02 -15.47 13.34
CA ALA A 73 27.06 -16.33 12.62
C ALA A 73 26.20 -17.32 13.46
N LYS A 74 24.93 -17.48 13.09
CA LYS A 74 24.07 -18.64 13.44
C LYS A 74 23.30 -19.19 12.21
N PRO A 75 23.06 -20.52 12.10
CA PRO A 75 22.48 -21.17 10.91
C PRO A 75 21.10 -21.83 11.25
N THR A 76 20.34 -22.54 10.39
CA THR A 76 20.75 -23.44 9.28
C THR A 76 19.61 -23.96 8.39
N GLU A 77 18.31 -23.83 8.73
CA GLU A 77 17.30 -24.67 8.06
C GLU A 77 16.70 -24.04 6.80
N GLU A 78 16.41 -22.74 6.84
CA GLU A 78 15.76 -22.02 5.74
C GLU A 78 16.69 -21.87 4.53
N LYS A 79 18.01 -21.74 4.77
CA LYS A 79 19.03 -21.66 3.72
C LYS A 79 19.18 -22.97 2.94
N ARG A 80 18.93 -24.11 3.57
CA ARG A 80 19.04 -25.43 2.93
C ARG A 80 17.93 -25.65 1.90
N GLN A 81 16.73 -25.14 2.19
CA GLN A 81 15.59 -25.22 1.26
C GLN A 81 15.77 -24.32 0.05
N MET A 82 16.43 -23.16 0.22
CA MET A 82 16.70 -22.23 -0.88
C MET A 82 17.75 -22.78 -1.86
N LEU A 83 18.77 -23.50 -1.36
CA LEU A 83 19.77 -24.19 -2.18
C LEU A 83 19.18 -25.34 -3.00
N GLU A 84 18.17 -26.04 -2.47
CA GLU A 84 17.50 -27.13 -3.18
C GLU A 84 16.61 -26.64 -4.33
N LEU A 85 16.05 -25.42 -4.21
CA LEU A 85 15.26 -24.79 -5.26
C LEU A 85 16.13 -24.31 -6.43
N LEU A 86 17.31 -23.73 -6.14
CA LEU A 86 18.27 -23.25 -7.13
C LEU A 86 18.87 -24.40 -7.95
N LYS A 87 19.20 -25.52 -7.30
CA LYS A 87 19.73 -26.71 -7.97
C LYS A 87 18.80 -27.28 -9.03
N ARG A 88 17.49 -27.25 -8.77
CA ARG A 88 16.47 -27.76 -9.71
C ARG A 88 16.32 -26.87 -10.95
N PHE A 89 16.58 -25.58 -10.80
CA PHE A 89 16.48 -24.61 -11.90
C PHE A 89 17.66 -24.70 -12.88
N GLU A 90 18.83 -25.08 -12.38
CA GLU A 90 20.06 -25.22 -13.15
C GLU A 90 20.09 -26.50 -14.00
N GLU A 91 19.52 -27.61 -13.47
CA GLU A 91 19.38 -28.87 -14.21
C GLU A 91 18.46 -28.76 -15.45
N GLU A 92 17.55 -27.77 -15.49
CA GLU A 92 16.62 -27.54 -16.60
C GLU A 92 17.17 -26.61 -17.70
N SER A 93 18.36 -26.00 -17.52
CA SER A 93 18.85 -24.91 -18.40
C SER A 93 20.19 -25.19 -19.12
N LEU A 94 20.59 -26.46 -19.25
CA LEU A 94 21.90 -26.88 -19.79
C LEU A 94 21.99 -26.87 -21.32
N GLU A 95 22.22 -25.71 -21.94
CA GLU A 95 22.97 -25.60 -23.22
C GLU A 95 23.70 -24.25 -23.26
N GLU A 96 24.94 -24.20 -22.76
CA GLU A 96 26.09 -23.56 -23.43
C GLU A 96 27.37 -23.73 -22.58
N GLU A 97 28.43 -24.15 -23.27
CA GLU A 97 29.70 -24.67 -22.75
C GLU A 97 30.69 -23.54 -22.43
N ASP A 98 31.05 -23.38 -21.15
CA ASP A 98 32.33 -22.81 -20.75
C ASP A 98 33.09 -23.86 -19.92
N GLU A 99 34.22 -24.32 -20.46
CA GLU A 99 34.99 -25.47 -19.97
C GLU A 99 35.74 -25.21 -18.64
N ASP A 100 35.71 -23.98 -18.13
CA ASP A 100 36.18 -23.58 -16.78
C ASP A 100 35.12 -22.73 -16.06
N GLY A 101 33.88 -23.23 -16.03
CA GLY A 101 32.76 -22.56 -15.37
C GLY A 101 33.03 -22.23 -13.90
N LEU A 102 32.41 -21.14 -13.43
CA LEU A 102 32.43 -20.68 -12.03
C LEU A 102 32.17 -21.82 -11.02
N VAL A 103 31.39 -22.82 -11.41
CA VAL A 103 31.11 -24.05 -10.65
C VAL A 103 32.37 -24.84 -10.32
N SER A 104 33.28 -25.03 -11.27
CA SER A 104 34.56 -25.73 -11.06
C SER A 104 35.49 -24.95 -10.12
N ARG A 105 35.41 -23.60 -10.14
CA ARG A 105 36.20 -22.72 -9.27
C ARG A 105 35.65 -22.63 -7.85
N LEU A 106 34.34 -22.86 -7.69
CA LEU A 106 33.67 -22.92 -6.40
C LEU A 106 33.67 -24.34 -5.81
N GLU A 107 34.10 -25.34 -6.58
CA GLU A 107 34.12 -26.74 -6.15
C GLU A 107 35.11 -26.95 -4.98
N GLY A 108 34.61 -27.47 -3.86
CA GLY A 108 35.40 -27.69 -2.66
C GLY A 108 35.68 -26.44 -1.80
N ILE A 109 35.14 -25.28 -2.18
CA ILE A 109 35.24 -24.06 -1.39
C ILE A 109 34.11 -24.02 -0.36
N ASP A 110 34.50 -23.95 0.91
CA ASP A 110 33.58 -23.78 2.04
C ASP A 110 33.08 -22.33 2.07
N LEU A 111 31.98 -22.07 1.36
CA LEU A 111 31.35 -20.75 1.23
C LEU A 111 30.94 -20.13 2.58
N ASP A 112 30.88 -20.94 3.64
CA ASP A 112 30.55 -20.47 4.99
C ASP A 112 31.76 -19.92 5.76
N LYS A 113 32.99 -20.19 5.28
CA LYS A 113 34.24 -19.74 5.91
C LYS A 113 35.06 -18.79 5.06
N ILE A 114 34.77 -18.72 3.77
CA ILE A 114 35.48 -17.82 2.86
C ILE A 114 35.03 -16.38 3.09
N ASP A 115 35.99 -15.47 3.20
CA ASP A 115 35.70 -14.05 3.32
C ASP A 115 35.25 -13.47 1.98
N HIS A 116 34.51 -12.36 2.06
CA HIS A 116 33.92 -11.72 0.88
C HIS A 116 34.98 -11.19 -0.11
N GLU A 117 36.18 -10.82 0.35
CA GLU A 117 37.26 -10.38 -0.54
C GLU A 117 37.86 -11.54 -1.31
N THR A 118 38.00 -12.71 -0.68
CA THR A 118 38.47 -13.92 -1.36
C THR A 118 37.41 -14.47 -2.31
N LEU A 119 36.12 -14.42 -1.96
CA LEU A 119 35.03 -14.79 -2.87
C LEU A 119 34.94 -13.86 -4.08
N TRP A 120 35.04 -12.55 -3.86
CA TRP A 120 35.17 -11.58 -4.94
C TRP A 120 36.44 -11.85 -5.76
N GLY A 121 37.53 -12.19 -5.07
CA GLY A 121 38.81 -12.73 -5.55
C GLY A 121 38.68 -13.85 -6.58
N LEU A 122 37.73 -14.76 -6.34
CA LEU A 122 37.45 -15.94 -7.15
C LEU A 122 36.60 -15.66 -8.38
N LEU A 123 36.09 -14.46 -8.58
CA LEU A 123 35.47 -14.04 -9.84
C LEU A 123 36.55 -13.49 -10.78
N SER A 124 36.43 -13.80 -12.08
CA SER A 124 37.28 -13.23 -13.11
C SER A 124 37.01 -11.72 -13.23
N GLU A 125 37.95 -11.00 -13.84
CA GLU A 125 37.78 -9.56 -14.05
C GLU A 125 36.56 -9.26 -14.95
N GLU A 126 36.26 -10.14 -15.90
CA GLU A 126 35.08 -10.02 -16.76
C GLU A 126 33.78 -10.28 -16.00
N GLU A 127 33.75 -11.28 -15.12
CA GLU A 127 32.59 -11.60 -14.26
C GLU A 127 32.30 -10.46 -13.27
N ARG A 128 33.34 -9.88 -12.64
CA ARG A 128 33.21 -8.72 -11.75
C ARG A 128 32.71 -7.48 -12.47
N GLN A 129 33.24 -7.21 -13.65
CA GLN A 129 32.80 -6.08 -14.46
C GLN A 129 31.37 -6.28 -14.95
N ASN A 130 30.99 -7.51 -15.30
CA ASN A 130 29.61 -7.80 -15.69
C ASN A 130 28.65 -7.62 -14.51
N PHE A 131 28.96 -8.18 -13.34
CA PHE A 131 28.18 -8.00 -12.12
C PHE A 131 28.08 -6.52 -11.70
N THR A 132 29.18 -5.77 -11.77
CA THR A 132 29.19 -4.33 -11.46
C THR A 132 28.37 -3.54 -12.47
N ARG A 133 28.46 -3.89 -13.77
CA ARG A 133 27.67 -3.26 -14.83
C ARG A 133 26.18 -3.52 -14.65
N MET A 134 25.80 -4.74 -14.26
CA MET A 134 24.42 -5.09 -13.92
C MET A 134 23.92 -4.26 -12.72
N LEU A 135 24.69 -4.16 -11.64
CA LEU A 135 24.29 -3.35 -10.47
C LEU A 135 24.21 -1.84 -10.74
N MET A 136 24.97 -1.32 -11.70
CA MET A 136 25.00 0.10 -12.05
C MET A 136 23.95 0.50 -13.10
N ASP A 137 23.29 -0.48 -13.73
CA ASP A 137 22.20 -0.25 -14.69
C ASP A 137 20.93 -1.03 -14.31
N PRO A 138 20.09 -0.46 -13.42
CA PRO A 138 18.85 -1.10 -12.97
C PRO A 138 17.80 -1.25 -14.09
N THR A 139 18.03 -0.66 -15.26
CA THR A 139 17.12 -0.74 -16.41
C THR A 139 17.45 -1.86 -17.39
N SER A 140 18.65 -2.44 -17.31
CA SER A 140 19.06 -3.58 -18.14
C SER A 140 18.21 -4.83 -17.85
N GLU A 141 17.92 -5.62 -18.90
CA GLU A 141 17.04 -6.79 -18.83
C GLU A 141 17.50 -7.82 -17.77
N ASP A 142 18.80 -8.02 -17.65
CA ASP A 142 19.36 -9.00 -16.71
C ASP A 142 19.35 -8.51 -15.26
N SER A 143 19.51 -7.20 -15.06
CA SER A 143 19.36 -6.57 -13.73
C SER A 143 17.90 -6.53 -13.32
N GLN A 144 17.00 -6.29 -14.27
CA GLN A 144 15.57 -6.49 -14.06
C GLN A 144 15.25 -7.95 -13.76
N LYS A 145 15.90 -8.97 -14.35
CA LYS A 145 15.67 -10.38 -13.98
C LYS A 145 16.14 -10.69 -12.55
N LEU A 146 17.28 -10.14 -12.12
CA LEU A 146 17.77 -10.27 -10.74
C LEU A 146 16.88 -9.51 -9.72
N LEU A 147 16.44 -8.31 -10.09
CA LEU A 147 15.58 -7.44 -9.27
C LEU A 147 14.09 -7.80 -9.35
N ASN A 148 13.64 -8.48 -10.42
CA ASN A 148 12.32 -9.11 -10.60
C ASN A 148 12.23 -10.46 -9.87
N THR A 149 12.93 -10.57 -8.75
CA THR A 149 12.38 -11.29 -7.62
C THR A 149 11.23 -10.43 -7.06
N SER A 150 10.11 -10.41 -7.77
CA SER A 150 8.80 -9.89 -7.33
C SER A 150 8.36 -10.45 -5.96
N GLN A 151 9.06 -11.46 -5.45
CA GLN A 151 8.95 -12.02 -4.10
C GLN A 151 9.72 -11.25 -3.01
N LEU A 152 10.76 -10.47 -3.33
CA LEU A 152 11.52 -9.65 -2.36
C LEU A 152 10.92 -8.25 -2.16
N LEU A 153 9.96 -7.86 -2.99
CA LEU A 153 9.23 -6.57 -2.96
C LEU A 153 7.76 -6.72 -2.53
N GLY A 154 7.34 -7.90 -2.07
CA GLY A 154 5.95 -8.26 -1.74
C GLY A 154 5.36 -7.57 -0.51
N GLY A 155 5.23 -6.25 -0.55
CA GLY A 155 4.61 -5.47 0.54
C GLY A 155 3.77 -4.28 0.09
N HIS A 156 3.48 -4.14 -1.19
CA HIS A 156 2.56 -3.11 -1.67
C HIS A 156 1.50 -3.73 -2.58
N GLU A 157 0.36 -4.06 -2.00
CA GLU A 157 -0.82 -4.37 -2.78
C GLU A 157 -1.54 -3.05 -3.08
N ASP A 158 -1.71 -2.74 -4.37
CA ASP A 158 -2.54 -1.60 -4.78
C ASP A 158 -3.99 -1.81 -4.30
N PRO A 159 -4.74 -0.75 -3.95
CA PRO A 159 -6.12 -0.90 -3.51
C PRO A 159 -6.98 -1.59 -4.57
N TRP A 160 -7.82 -2.55 -4.18
CA TRP A 160 -8.54 -3.42 -5.12
C TRP A 160 -9.44 -2.67 -6.11
N TRP A 161 -9.97 -1.50 -5.76
CA TRP A 161 -10.80 -0.67 -6.66
C TRP A 161 -10.00 0.08 -7.74
N THR A 162 -8.67 -0.03 -7.70
CA THR A 162 -7.78 0.52 -8.74
C THR A 162 -7.38 -0.52 -9.78
N LEU A 163 -7.70 -1.79 -9.57
CA LEU A 163 -7.35 -2.89 -10.45
C LEU A 163 -8.30 -2.92 -11.67
N GLU A 164 -7.75 -3.03 -12.87
CA GLU A 164 -8.53 -3.00 -14.10
C GLU A 164 -9.32 -4.31 -14.28
N ASP A 165 -8.75 -5.47 -13.95
CA ASP A 165 -9.44 -6.78 -13.93
C ASP A 165 -8.96 -7.66 -12.75
N PRO A 166 -9.47 -7.43 -11.53
CA PRO A 166 -9.06 -8.21 -10.37
C PRO A 166 -9.64 -9.64 -10.42
N SER A 167 -8.79 -10.62 -10.12
CA SER A 167 -9.25 -11.99 -9.80
C SER A 167 -10.26 -11.92 -8.64
N PRO A 168 -11.31 -12.77 -8.62
CA PRO A 168 -12.26 -12.85 -7.51
C PRO A 168 -11.60 -13.03 -6.14
N ASP A 169 -10.43 -13.66 -6.09
CA ASP A 169 -9.69 -13.93 -4.84
C ASP A 169 -9.08 -12.66 -4.21
N VAL A 170 -8.91 -11.58 -4.99
CA VAL A 170 -8.34 -10.30 -4.55
C VAL A 170 -9.44 -9.30 -4.16
N LEU A 171 -10.71 -9.65 -4.39
CA LEU A 171 -11.84 -8.78 -4.11
C LEU A 171 -12.48 -9.09 -2.75
N PRO A 172 -12.97 -8.07 -2.03
CA PRO A 172 -13.74 -8.33 -0.82
C PRO A 172 -14.98 -9.16 -1.09
N ILE A 173 -15.27 -10.11 -0.19
CA ILE A 173 -16.47 -10.94 -0.26
C ILE A 173 -17.68 -10.09 0.14
N ILE A 174 -18.75 -10.17 -0.65
CA ILE A 174 -20.00 -9.48 -0.34
C ILE A 174 -20.77 -10.28 0.72
N ASN A 175 -21.09 -9.62 1.84
CA ASN A 175 -21.87 -10.23 2.90
C ASN A 175 -23.34 -10.37 2.50
N GLN A 176 -23.96 -11.48 2.89
CA GLN A 176 -25.39 -11.70 2.66
C GLN A 176 -26.22 -10.76 3.53
N VAL A 177 -27.13 -10.03 2.90
CA VAL A 177 -28.03 -9.12 3.61
C VAL A 177 -29.25 -9.88 4.13
N PRO A 178 -29.57 -9.79 5.44
CA PRO A 178 -30.79 -10.37 6.00
C PRO A 178 -32.07 -9.81 5.35
N SER A 179 -33.00 -10.67 4.96
CA SER A 179 -34.20 -10.27 4.19
C SER A 179 -35.10 -9.27 4.92
N ASN A 180 -35.09 -9.26 6.26
CA ASN A 180 -35.83 -8.31 7.09
C ASN A 180 -35.30 -6.87 6.99
N MET A 181 -34.04 -6.67 6.56
CA MET A 181 -33.44 -5.34 6.39
C MET A 181 -33.69 -4.74 5.01
N LEU A 182 -34.18 -5.54 4.05
CA LEU A 182 -34.47 -5.09 2.69
C LEU A 182 -35.81 -4.32 2.60
N ALA A 183 -36.69 -4.47 3.60
CA ALA A 183 -38.00 -3.84 3.66
C ALA A 183 -37.93 -2.52 4.46
N GLY A 184 -37.40 -1.45 3.86
CA GLY A 184 -37.22 -0.15 4.52
C GLY A 184 -37.66 1.05 3.69
N LYS A 185 -38.07 2.14 4.37
CA LYS A 185 -38.29 3.44 3.71
C LYS A 185 -36.94 3.99 3.25
N PHE A 186 -36.86 4.34 1.97
CA PHE A 186 -35.64 4.82 1.34
C PHE A 186 -35.36 6.28 1.72
N ASN A 187 -34.24 6.53 2.40
CA ASN A 187 -33.71 7.88 2.59
C ASN A 187 -32.43 8.05 1.76
N HIS A 188 -32.55 8.69 0.60
CA HIS A 188 -31.44 8.94 -0.33
C HIS A 188 -30.27 9.69 0.32
N LEU A 189 -30.51 10.46 1.39
CA LEU A 189 -29.47 11.20 2.11
C LEU A 189 -28.44 10.27 2.79
N LEU A 190 -28.80 9.01 3.07
CA LEU A 190 -27.86 8.03 3.63
C LEU A 190 -26.71 7.70 2.65
N LEU A 191 -26.86 8.01 1.36
CA LEU A 191 -25.74 7.92 0.41
C LEU A 191 -24.58 8.83 0.78
N PHE A 192 -24.84 10.00 1.35
CA PHE A 192 -23.76 10.89 1.76
C PHE A 192 -23.00 10.32 2.97
N ASN A 193 -23.68 9.58 3.85
CA ASN A 193 -22.99 8.84 4.92
C ASN A 193 -22.14 7.71 4.32
N ILE A 194 -22.61 7.01 3.30
CA ILE A 194 -21.85 5.94 2.62
C ILE A 194 -20.66 6.53 1.87
N PHE A 195 -20.82 7.70 1.25
CA PHE A 195 -19.73 8.46 0.64
C PHE A 195 -18.68 8.88 1.70
N HIS A 196 -19.11 9.33 2.88
CA HIS A 196 -18.19 9.56 3.99
C HIS A 196 -17.41 8.28 4.36
N LEU A 197 -18.09 7.14 4.41
CA LEU A 197 -17.44 5.85 4.68
C LEU A 197 -16.46 5.45 3.58
N SER A 198 -16.76 5.70 2.29
CA SER A 198 -15.80 5.41 1.21
C SER A 198 -14.55 6.27 1.29
N LEU A 199 -14.66 7.56 1.68
CA LEU A 199 -13.49 8.40 1.93
C LEU A 199 -12.64 7.84 3.08
N THR A 200 -13.29 7.45 4.18
CA THR A 200 -12.62 6.87 5.35
C THR A 200 -11.95 5.54 5.00
N TYR A 201 -12.62 4.70 4.23
CA TYR A 201 -12.12 3.41 3.76
C TYR A 201 -10.90 3.60 2.85
N ALA A 202 -11.03 4.41 1.79
CA ALA A 202 -9.95 4.68 0.86
C ALA A 202 -8.73 5.28 1.56
N TYR A 203 -8.93 6.24 2.46
CA TYR A 203 -7.86 6.83 3.24
C TYR A 203 -7.16 5.83 4.16
N THR A 204 -7.91 4.92 4.78
CA THR A 204 -7.34 3.88 5.66
C THR A 204 -6.53 2.89 4.85
N VAL A 205 -7.10 2.30 3.81
CA VAL A 205 -6.41 1.33 2.95
C VAL A 205 -5.13 1.93 2.37
N ARG A 206 -5.15 3.19 1.92
CA ARG A 206 -3.95 3.90 1.46
C ARG A 206 -2.93 4.18 2.56
N THR A 207 -3.39 4.62 3.73
CA THR A 207 -2.52 4.88 4.90
C THR A 207 -1.86 3.62 5.41
N PHE A 208 -2.54 2.46 5.35
CA PHE A 208 -1.96 1.18 5.75
C PHE A 208 -1.28 0.43 4.60
N ALA A 209 -1.42 0.89 3.36
CA ALA A 209 -0.90 0.24 2.13
C ALA A 209 -1.43 -1.19 1.96
N LEU A 210 -2.74 -1.35 2.18
CA LEU A 210 -3.46 -2.61 2.11
C LEU A 210 -4.14 -2.76 0.75
N SER A 211 -4.44 -4.00 0.35
CA SER A 211 -5.51 -4.23 -0.62
C SER A 211 -6.87 -4.27 0.10
N LEU A 212 -7.03 -5.11 1.13
CA LEU A 212 -8.27 -5.28 1.91
C LEU A 212 -8.03 -5.05 3.41
N LEU A 213 -9.06 -4.65 4.15
CA LEU A 213 -8.98 -4.44 5.60
C LEU A 213 -9.04 -5.77 6.38
N SER A 214 -9.81 -6.75 5.91
CA SER A 214 -10.13 -7.97 6.68
C SER A 214 -9.06 -9.07 6.67
N THR A 215 -7.93 -8.88 5.97
CA THR A 215 -6.88 -9.90 5.81
C THR A 215 -5.72 -9.77 6.79
N GLN A 216 -5.75 -8.76 7.66
CA GLN A 216 -4.61 -8.39 8.53
C GLN A 216 -4.57 -9.18 9.85
N LEU A 217 -3.42 -9.16 10.53
CA LEU A 217 -3.24 -9.83 11.82
C LEU A 217 -4.06 -9.15 12.92
N SER A 218 -4.42 -9.89 13.98
CA SER A 218 -5.32 -9.40 15.03
C SER A 218 -4.89 -8.08 15.68
N ASP A 219 -3.58 -7.85 15.85
CA ASP A 219 -3.06 -6.64 16.47
C ASP A 219 -3.16 -5.42 15.53
N GLU A 220 -2.89 -5.62 14.23
CA GLU A 220 -3.04 -4.59 13.19
C GLU A 220 -4.51 -4.20 12.99
N LEU A 221 -5.44 -5.16 13.10
CA LEU A 221 -6.87 -4.89 13.02
C LEU A 221 -7.35 -3.94 14.12
N GLU A 222 -6.78 -4.00 15.33
CA GLU A 222 -7.12 -3.05 16.40
C GLU A 222 -6.61 -1.63 16.11
N GLU A 223 -5.41 -1.52 15.54
CA GLU A 223 -4.85 -0.23 15.11
C GLU A 223 -5.71 0.39 14.00
N ILE A 224 -6.08 -0.40 12.98
CA ILE A 224 -6.96 0.02 11.88
C ILE A 224 -8.31 0.49 12.42
N ARG A 225 -8.93 -0.25 13.36
CA ARG A 225 -10.19 0.18 14.01
C ARG A 225 -10.01 1.49 14.77
N GLY A 226 -8.91 1.61 15.51
CA GLY A 226 -8.54 2.80 16.27
C GLY A 226 -8.34 4.03 15.38
N PHE A 227 -7.86 3.83 14.16
CA PHE A 227 -7.68 4.85 13.13
C PHE A 227 -9.00 5.24 12.44
N MET A 228 -9.84 4.27 12.08
CA MET A 228 -11.08 4.50 11.33
C MET A 228 -12.21 5.14 12.14
N LEU A 229 -12.42 4.70 13.37
CA LEU A 229 -13.57 5.12 14.18
C LEU A 229 -13.58 6.63 14.52
N PRO A 230 -12.43 7.28 14.80
CA PRO A 230 -12.36 8.73 14.97
C PRO A 230 -12.77 9.52 13.73
N LEU A 231 -12.45 9.01 12.53
CA LEU A 231 -12.80 9.65 11.26
C LEU A 231 -14.32 9.59 11.01
N SER A 232 -14.98 8.51 11.42
CA SER A 232 -16.43 8.31 11.24
C SER A 232 -17.20 8.16 12.56
N PRO A 233 -17.40 9.24 13.35
CA PRO A 233 -17.98 9.15 14.69
C PRO A 233 -19.45 8.72 14.71
N PHE A 234 -20.19 8.93 13.60
CA PHE A 234 -21.56 8.45 13.48
C PHE A 234 -21.65 6.92 13.44
N LEU A 235 -20.56 6.20 13.12
CA LEU A 235 -20.47 4.76 13.34
C LEU A 235 -20.20 4.45 14.81
N ARG A 236 -19.28 5.18 15.44
CA ARG A 236 -18.85 4.95 16.83
C ARG A 236 -19.98 5.16 17.83
N ASP A 237 -20.74 6.24 17.70
CA ASP A 237 -21.84 6.56 18.62
C ASP A 237 -23.08 5.71 18.31
N LYS A 238 -23.56 4.93 19.29
CA LYS A 238 -24.74 4.07 19.17
C LYS A 238 -26.01 4.82 18.80
N LYS A 239 -26.16 6.08 19.21
CA LYS A 239 -27.39 6.87 19.04
C LYS A 239 -27.27 7.97 17.98
N SER A 240 -26.17 8.03 17.25
CA SER A 240 -25.99 9.04 16.20
C SER A 240 -27.09 8.93 15.15
N THR A 241 -27.70 10.08 14.86
CA THR A 241 -28.67 10.30 13.78
C THR A 241 -28.09 11.18 12.68
N THR A 242 -26.75 11.24 12.58
CA THR A 242 -26.05 12.08 11.60
C THR A 242 -26.50 11.72 10.19
N THR A 243 -26.93 12.73 9.45
CA THR A 243 -27.32 12.60 8.06
C THR A 243 -26.77 13.80 7.32
N PHE A 244 -25.89 13.55 6.37
CA PHE A 244 -25.35 14.60 5.52
C PHE A 244 -26.31 14.88 4.35
N THR A 245 -26.24 16.09 3.80
CA THR A 245 -27.14 16.54 2.72
C THR A 245 -26.41 17.00 1.46
N SER A 246 -25.08 17.08 1.50
CA SER A 246 -24.24 17.52 0.38
C SER A 246 -22.86 16.89 0.44
N VAL A 247 -22.19 16.81 -0.72
CA VAL A 247 -20.78 16.38 -0.82
C VAL A 247 -19.87 17.30 -0.02
N ASP A 248 -20.11 18.61 -0.12
CA ASP A 248 -19.33 19.63 0.60
C ASP A 248 -19.38 19.41 2.11
N GLY A 249 -20.58 19.20 2.67
CA GLY A 249 -20.75 18.92 4.09
C GLY A 249 -20.05 17.63 4.53
N VAL A 250 -20.02 16.60 3.68
CA VAL A 250 -19.27 15.37 3.96
C VAL A 250 -17.77 15.62 3.97
N VAL A 251 -17.24 16.28 2.93
CA VAL A 251 -15.79 16.52 2.82
C VAL A 251 -15.31 17.44 3.93
N THR A 252 -16.06 18.49 4.27
CA THR A 252 -15.74 19.37 5.41
C THR A 252 -15.77 18.62 6.74
N ASP A 253 -16.80 17.81 7.01
CA ASP A 253 -16.87 17.02 8.24
C ASP A 253 -15.70 16.04 8.32
N TRP A 254 -15.44 15.30 7.25
CA TRP A 254 -14.35 14.34 7.17
C TRP A 254 -12.98 15.00 7.36
N ALA A 255 -12.72 16.11 6.66
CA ALA A 255 -11.48 16.88 6.77
C ALA A 255 -11.24 17.42 8.18
N SER A 256 -12.30 17.85 8.88
CA SER A 256 -12.21 18.35 10.26
C SER A 256 -11.77 17.31 11.29
N ARG A 257 -11.78 16.03 10.91
CA ARG A 257 -11.43 14.89 11.79
C ARG A 257 -9.94 14.56 11.74
N LEU A 258 -9.24 15.11 10.75
CA LEU A 258 -7.80 14.94 10.59
C LEU A 258 -7.07 15.90 11.54
N PRO A 259 -5.89 15.51 12.07
CA PRO A 259 -5.09 16.36 12.95
C PRO A 259 -4.59 17.62 12.22
N GLU A 260 -4.34 17.50 10.92
CA GLU A 260 -3.92 18.59 10.03
C GLU A 260 -4.90 18.75 8.87
N SER A 261 -5.06 19.98 8.39
CA SER A 261 -5.90 20.26 7.22
C SER A 261 -5.41 19.44 6.02
N PRO A 262 -6.26 18.61 5.39
CA PRO A 262 -5.85 17.80 4.25
C PRO A 262 -5.45 18.68 3.08
N ARG A 263 -4.37 18.30 2.38
CA ARG A 263 -3.95 18.97 1.14
C ARG A 263 -5.04 18.81 0.06
N PRO A 264 -5.22 19.79 -0.85
CA PRO A 264 -6.17 19.67 -1.95
C PRO A 264 -5.97 18.40 -2.79
N LYS A 265 -4.71 18.04 -3.06
CA LYS A 265 -4.35 16.81 -3.80
C LYS A 265 -4.85 15.53 -3.09
N LEU A 266 -4.74 15.47 -1.75
CA LEU A 266 -5.27 14.35 -0.96
C LEU A 266 -6.79 14.23 -1.12
N LEU A 267 -7.52 15.35 -0.98
CA LEU A 267 -8.98 15.35 -1.16
C LEU A 267 -9.37 14.93 -2.59
N ARG A 268 -8.62 15.37 -3.59
CA ARG A 268 -8.86 14.93 -4.98
C ARG A 268 -8.63 13.43 -5.17
N THR A 269 -7.53 12.89 -4.65
CA THR A 269 -7.26 11.44 -4.72
C THR A 269 -8.38 10.63 -4.06
N LEU A 270 -8.80 11.00 -2.85
CA LEU A 270 -9.86 10.25 -2.15
C LEU A 270 -11.23 10.38 -2.82
N THR A 271 -11.55 11.55 -3.39
CA THR A 271 -12.80 11.73 -4.12
C THR A 271 -12.80 10.96 -5.45
N GLU A 272 -11.65 10.82 -6.12
CA GLU A 272 -11.50 9.91 -7.26
C GLU A 272 -11.62 8.43 -6.86
N ASP A 273 -11.05 8.03 -5.73
CA ASP A 273 -11.25 6.68 -5.19
C ASP A 273 -12.72 6.40 -4.91
N ALA A 274 -13.40 7.34 -4.26
CA ALA A 274 -14.84 7.24 -4.01
C ALA A 274 -15.61 7.13 -5.33
N LYS A 275 -15.27 7.90 -6.37
CA LYS A 275 -15.91 7.75 -7.69
C LYS A 275 -15.73 6.36 -8.28
N ARG A 276 -14.55 5.77 -8.15
CA ARG A 276 -14.29 4.37 -8.59
C ARG A 276 -15.12 3.38 -7.77
N ILE A 277 -15.18 3.54 -6.45
CA ILE A 277 -15.99 2.68 -5.56
C ILE A 277 -17.49 2.79 -5.88
N PHE A 278 -17.98 3.98 -6.23
CA PHE A 278 -19.39 4.20 -6.59
C PHE A 278 -19.70 3.94 -8.06
N SER A 279 -18.68 3.65 -8.88
CA SER A 279 -18.86 3.37 -10.30
C SER A 279 -19.59 2.05 -10.51
N VAL A 280 -20.61 2.10 -11.36
CA VAL A 280 -21.33 0.91 -11.81
C VAL A 280 -20.52 0.33 -12.97
N ARG A 281 -19.83 -0.80 -12.79
CA ARG A 281 -19.28 -1.53 -13.94
C ARG A 281 -20.47 -2.19 -14.67
N PRO A 282 -20.70 -1.88 -15.96
CA PRO A 282 -21.64 -2.66 -16.75
C PRO A 282 -21.02 -4.03 -16.99
N VAL A 283 -21.49 -5.04 -16.26
CA VAL A 283 -21.11 -6.43 -16.51
C VAL A 283 -21.79 -6.85 -17.81
N ILE A 284 -21.00 -7.07 -18.86
CA ILE A 284 -21.46 -7.79 -20.04
C ILE A 284 -21.62 -9.25 -19.60
N VAL A 285 -22.83 -9.65 -19.24
CA VAL A 285 -23.14 -11.04 -18.91
C VAL A 285 -23.14 -11.83 -20.21
N ALA A 286 -22.14 -12.70 -20.39
CA ALA A 286 -22.32 -13.89 -21.22
C ALA A 286 -23.24 -14.84 -20.45
N GLU A 287 -24.41 -15.13 -21.00
CA GLU A 287 -25.34 -16.16 -20.48
C GLU A 287 -24.58 -17.50 -20.38
N GLU A 288 -24.71 -18.30 -19.34
CA GLU A 288 -25.86 -19.16 -19.06
C GLU A 288 -25.88 -19.59 -17.57
N GLY A 289 -27.08 -19.66 -16.99
CA GLY A 289 -27.38 -20.58 -15.88
C GLY A 289 -27.14 -20.08 -14.45
N THR A 290 -28.24 -20.02 -13.69
CA THR A 290 -28.36 -19.70 -12.24
C THR A 290 -28.23 -18.21 -11.91
N GLY A 291 -29.36 -17.62 -11.54
CA GLY A 291 -29.48 -16.20 -11.24
C GLY A 291 -28.67 -15.78 -10.02
N SER A 292 -27.46 -15.30 -10.26
CA SER A 292 -26.80 -14.40 -9.33
C SER A 292 -27.41 -13.01 -9.57
N GLN A 293 -28.17 -12.49 -8.60
CA GLN A 293 -28.62 -11.11 -8.61
C GLN A 293 -27.38 -10.20 -8.48
N THR A 294 -26.71 -9.93 -9.59
CA THR A 294 -25.59 -8.99 -9.63
C THR A 294 -26.17 -7.59 -9.54
N SER A 295 -26.24 -7.07 -8.30
CA SER A 295 -26.76 -5.74 -8.05
C SER A 295 -25.89 -4.70 -8.78
N SER A 296 -26.50 -3.59 -9.22
CA SER A 296 -25.81 -2.50 -9.92
C SER A 296 -24.72 -1.80 -9.08
N HIS A 297 -24.51 -2.18 -7.82
CA HIS A 297 -23.63 -1.49 -6.87
C HIS A 297 -22.58 -2.43 -6.24
N ASP A 298 -22.00 -3.33 -7.04
CA ASP A 298 -21.04 -4.35 -6.60
C ASP A 298 -19.87 -3.79 -5.76
N HIS A 299 -19.16 -2.78 -6.26
CA HIS A 299 -18.04 -2.15 -5.54
C HIS A 299 -18.48 -1.52 -4.20
N CYS A 300 -19.64 -0.85 -4.16
CA CYS A 300 -20.18 -0.31 -2.91
C CYS A 300 -20.45 -1.41 -1.88
N MET A 301 -21.01 -2.53 -2.33
CA MET A 301 -21.28 -3.66 -1.44
C MET A 301 -20.00 -4.33 -0.95
N ARG A 302 -18.97 -4.43 -1.79
CA ARG A 302 -17.65 -5.00 -1.44
C ARG A 302 -16.97 -4.21 -0.33
N PHE A 303 -16.81 -2.89 -0.48
CA PHE A 303 -16.13 -2.11 0.55
C PHE A 303 -16.91 -2.10 1.88
N LEU A 304 -18.24 -2.02 1.83
CA LEU A 304 -19.08 -2.09 3.03
C LEU A 304 -18.97 -3.45 3.71
N SER A 305 -18.83 -4.53 2.94
CA SER A 305 -18.64 -5.88 3.47
C SER A 305 -17.26 -6.08 4.07
N ASP A 306 -16.20 -5.53 3.46
CA ASP A 306 -14.85 -5.51 4.02
C ASP A 306 -14.78 -4.72 5.33
N MET A 307 -15.37 -3.52 5.35
CA MET A 307 -15.53 -2.73 6.57
C MET A 307 -16.35 -3.48 7.62
N HIS A 308 -17.42 -4.17 7.22
CA HIS A 308 -18.22 -4.97 8.15
C HIS A 308 -17.39 -6.09 8.78
N ALA A 309 -16.63 -6.84 7.99
CA ALA A 309 -15.77 -7.92 8.45
C ALA A 309 -14.73 -7.45 9.48
N LEU A 310 -14.26 -6.20 9.38
CA LEU A 310 -13.39 -5.60 10.38
C LEU A 310 -14.03 -5.52 11.78
N PHE A 311 -15.35 -5.34 11.89
CA PHE A 311 -16.05 -5.14 13.17
C PHE A 311 -16.94 -6.32 13.60
N ASP A 312 -17.19 -7.27 12.71
CA ASP A 312 -18.06 -8.42 12.97
C ASP A 312 -17.48 -9.35 14.06
N GLY A 313 -18.35 -10.06 14.77
CA GLY A 313 -17.98 -10.99 15.85
C GLY A 313 -17.47 -10.32 17.15
N LEU A 314 -17.20 -9.01 17.15
CA LEU A 314 -16.68 -8.29 18.31
C LEU A 314 -17.79 -7.63 19.13
N LYS A 315 -18.04 -8.13 20.35
CA LYS A 315 -19.06 -7.58 21.28
C LYS A 315 -18.95 -6.06 21.48
N LYS A 316 -17.74 -5.52 21.54
CA LYS A 316 -17.49 -4.07 21.72
C LYS A 316 -17.91 -3.20 20.53
N HIS A 317 -17.96 -3.79 19.33
CA HIS A 317 -18.27 -3.10 18.07
C HIS A 317 -19.52 -3.64 17.37
N ALA A 318 -20.33 -4.47 18.05
CA ALA A 318 -21.54 -5.06 17.50
C ALA A 318 -22.51 -4.03 16.91
N HIS A 319 -22.61 -2.83 17.51
CA HIS A 319 -23.45 -1.75 16.96
C HIS A 319 -22.88 -1.13 15.69
N VAL A 320 -21.54 -1.12 15.54
CA VAL A 320 -20.86 -0.64 14.33
C VAL A 320 -21.11 -1.62 13.19
N ALA A 321 -20.90 -2.92 13.43
CA ALA A 321 -21.20 -3.98 12.49
C ALA A 321 -22.67 -3.91 12.03
N HIS A 322 -23.61 -3.77 12.96
CA HIS A 322 -25.03 -3.63 12.63
C HIS A 322 -25.34 -2.39 11.77
N LYS A 323 -24.68 -1.24 12.00
CA LYS A 323 -24.82 -0.04 11.16
C LYS A 323 -24.27 -0.27 9.75
N LEU A 324 -23.13 -0.94 9.62
CA LEU A 324 -22.54 -1.29 8.33
C LEU A 324 -23.43 -2.25 7.54
N MET A 325 -24.02 -3.26 8.20
CA MET A 325 -25.04 -4.12 7.57
C MET A 325 -26.28 -3.35 7.12
N PHE A 326 -26.71 -2.37 7.91
CA PHE A 326 -27.82 -1.50 7.51
C PHE A 326 -27.49 -0.67 6.25
N TYR A 327 -26.28 -0.10 6.16
CA TYR A 327 -25.83 0.59 4.95
C TYR A 327 -25.67 -0.36 3.75
N LEU A 328 -25.21 -1.58 3.97
CA LEU A 328 -25.12 -2.62 2.93
C LEU A 328 -26.52 -2.98 2.40
N ALA A 329 -27.50 -3.18 3.29
CA ALA A 329 -28.90 -3.42 2.94
C ALA A 329 -29.52 -2.25 2.17
N PHE A 330 -29.16 -1.02 2.53
CA PHE A 330 -29.58 0.17 1.82
C PHE A 330 -29.01 0.22 0.39
N ILE A 331 -27.73 -0.08 0.19
CA ILE A 331 -27.11 -0.13 -1.14
C ILE A 331 -27.72 -1.23 -2.01
N ALA A 332 -28.00 -2.40 -1.43
CA ALA A 332 -28.60 -3.52 -2.16
C ALA A 332 -29.96 -3.17 -2.81
N ASN A 333 -30.70 -2.22 -2.23
CA ASN A 333 -31.99 -1.74 -2.75
C ASN A 333 -31.91 -0.37 -3.44
N LEU A 334 -30.70 0.17 -3.63
CA LEU A 334 -30.52 1.50 -4.19
C LEU A 334 -30.81 1.52 -5.70
N PRO A 335 -31.65 2.44 -6.20
CA PRO A 335 -31.77 2.65 -7.63
C PRO A 335 -30.47 3.26 -8.18
N SER A 336 -30.01 2.73 -9.33
CA SER A 336 -28.76 3.17 -9.96
C SER A 336 -28.76 4.63 -10.45
N SER A 337 -29.92 5.27 -10.57
CA SER A 337 -30.02 6.70 -10.87
C SER A 337 -29.49 7.59 -9.73
N VAL A 338 -29.71 7.18 -8.48
CA VAL A 338 -29.36 7.99 -7.31
C VAL A 338 -27.84 8.00 -7.09
N SER A 339 -27.14 6.89 -7.40
CA SER A 339 -25.68 6.87 -7.35
C SER A 339 -25.05 7.77 -8.41
N LYS A 340 -25.67 7.89 -9.59
CA LYS A 340 -25.20 8.81 -10.64
C LYS A 340 -25.35 10.27 -10.23
N GLU A 341 -26.42 10.62 -9.52
CA GLU A 341 -26.60 11.97 -8.97
C GLU A 341 -25.50 12.31 -7.95
N LEU A 342 -25.13 11.36 -7.08
CA LEU A 342 -24.02 11.52 -6.15
C LEU A 342 -22.69 11.72 -6.91
N LEU A 343 -22.40 10.90 -7.92
CA LEU A 343 -21.18 11.02 -8.72
C LEU A 343 -21.09 12.40 -9.40
N ALA A 344 -22.18 12.87 -10.00
CA ALA A 344 -22.26 14.20 -10.60
C ALA A 344 -22.04 15.32 -9.56
N ALA A 345 -22.57 15.16 -8.34
CA ALA A 345 -22.33 16.09 -7.25
C ALA A 345 -20.86 16.12 -6.80
N VAL A 346 -20.18 14.97 -6.81
CA VAL A 346 -18.73 14.88 -6.50
C VAL A 346 -17.92 15.57 -7.59
N GLU A 347 -18.22 15.35 -8.86
CA GLU A 347 -17.55 16.03 -9.97
C GLU A 347 -17.74 17.55 -9.91
N ALA A 348 -18.96 18.01 -9.62
CA ALA A 348 -19.24 19.43 -9.43
C ALA A 348 -18.49 20.03 -8.23
N TRP A 349 -18.26 19.25 -7.17
CA TRP A 349 -17.46 19.67 -6.02
C TRP A 349 -15.97 19.76 -6.37
N GLN A 350 -15.42 18.77 -7.09
CA GLN A 350 -14.03 18.77 -7.56
C GLN A 350 -13.75 19.95 -8.52
N ALA A 351 -14.69 20.28 -9.40
CA ALA A 351 -14.56 21.41 -10.32
C ALA A 351 -14.48 22.77 -9.61
N LYS A 352 -15.07 22.88 -8.41
CA LYS A 352 -15.00 24.10 -7.57
C LYS A 352 -13.71 24.20 -6.75
N HIS A 353 -12.99 23.09 -6.60
CA HIS A 353 -11.77 22.97 -5.81
C HIS A 353 -10.63 22.41 -6.67
N PRO A 354 -10.14 23.18 -7.65
CA PRO A 354 -9.03 22.74 -8.50
C PRO A 354 -7.78 22.47 -7.66
N GLU A 355 -6.89 21.61 -8.17
CA GLU A 355 -5.55 21.48 -7.58
C GLU A 355 -4.86 22.83 -7.76
N ASP A 356 -4.32 23.40 -6.68
CA ASP A 356 -3.42 24.55 -6.82
C ASP A 356 -2.24 24.11 -7.71
N GLU A 357 -2.20 24.62 -8.95
CA GLU A 357 -1.10 24.44 -9.91
C GLU A 357 0.19 25.17 -9.49
N HIS A 358 0.29 25.62 -8.24
CA HIS A 358 1.48 26.29 -7.68
C HIS A 358 1.96 25.59 -6.41
N ASP A 359 2.56 24.43 -6.59
CA ASP A 359 3.77 24.10 -5.83
C ASP A 359 4.95 23.93 -6.81
N THR A 360 5.13 24.93 -7.67
CA THR A 360 6.46 25.27 -8.21
C THR A 360 7.18 26.14 -7.18
N SER A 361 7.32 25.63 -5.96
CA SER A 361 8.39 26.12 -5.10
C SER A 361 9.68 25.63 -5.76
N PRO A 362 10.55 26.51 -6.29
CA PRO A 362 11.82 26.06 -6.84
C PRO A 362 12.53 25.30 -5.73
N ILE A 363 12.90 24.05 -6.01
CA ILE A 363 13.88 23.32 -5.23
C ILE A 363 15.07 24.26 -5.14
N ASN A 364 15.22 24.90 -3.98
CA ASN A 364 16.29 25.84 -3.73
C ASN A 364 17.55 25.00 -3.58
N ILE A 365 18.16 24.64 -4.71
CA ILE A 365 19.54 24.16 -4.79
C ILE A 365 20.41 25.38 -4.51
N SER A 366 20.37 25.84 -3.26
CA SER A 366 21.34 26.81 -2.76
C SER A 366 22.60 26.02 -2.44
N ARG A 367 23.52 26.08 -3.41
CA ARG A 367 24.97 25.91 -3.27
C ARG A 367 25.46 26.00 -1.83
N SER A 368 26.08 24.90 -1.37
CA SER A 368 27.20 24.95 -0.43
C SER A 368 28.37 24.16 -1.02
N GLN A 369 28.91 24.67 -2.13
CA GLN A 369 30.32 24.48 -2.48
C GLN A 369 31.10 25.64 -1.83
N ALA A 370 31.74 25.36 -0.71
CA ALA A 370 32.99 25.98 -0.27
C ALA A 370 33.29 25.50 1.14
N LEU A 371 34.22 24.56 1.27
CA LEU A 371 35.21 24.45 2.35
C LEU A 371 36.04 23.17 2.13
N ILE A 372 36.86 23.17 1.08
CA ILE A 372 38.13 22.44 1.05
C ILE A 372 39.12 23.34 0.30
N GLU A 373 39.74 24.26 1.02
CA GLU A 373 41.12 24.67 0.78
C GLU A 373 41.79 24.79 2.16
N GLU A 374 42.97 24.19 2.27
CA GLU A 374 43.92 24.19 3.40
C GLU A 374 43.63 23.24 4.58
N ILE A 375 44.16 22.02 4.51
CA ILE A 375 45.37 21.52 5.22
C ILE A 375 45.68 20.09 4.76
#